data_AF-A0A494SYT6-F1
#
_entry.id   AF-A0A494SYT6-F1
#
_cell.length_a   1.000
_cell.length_b   1.000
_cell.length_c   1.000
_cell.angle_alpha   90.00
_cell.angle_beta   90.00
_cell.angle_gamma   90.00
#
_symmetry.space_group_name_H-M   'P 1'
#
loop_
_entity.id
_entity.type
_entity.pdbx_description
1 polymer ?
#
loop_
_entity_poly.entity_id
_entity_poly.type
_entity_poly.pdbx_seq_one_letter_code
_entity_poly.pdbx_strand_id
1 'polypeptide(L)'
;MLDEFRAPLIPAPHQIAVARPALGARKIRRLEGGPESGLRVSECGYPGLGGNAITGVVRSRLLPGQNAWSQPVSVGAPKLNQVDIARIKVELQTWLKLADRLEEIRYSSYTSANIERIDLVNELFDRHISTLKIVRRVLNNPQIPNIVKREYSKIQDPKRVETIPGATLVRQALGSLDRSADITKALGSTAPTLSADKLHTSVWAPASTLWASGHHGMAVQRAATNLSGHVQDLIGRYDLNDAALMQEAFSSAPPKQSRPRLRWPGDPAALTVKAMNDGIRAFSVGCFQAIRNPLTHSVDEIPKQVALEQLSALSVLARWVDECEKLEESADER
;
A
#
# COMPACT_ATOMS: atom_id res chain seq x y z
N MET A 1 28.41 -47.48 35.01
CA MET A 1 27.75 -48.01 33.79
C MET A 1 26.75 -46.93 33.37
N LEU A 2 27.19 -45.73 32.99
CA LEU A 2 27.80 -45.28 31.71
C LEU A 2 26.94 -45.64 30.50
N ASP A 3 26.26 -44.62 29.96
CA ASP A 3 25.95 -44.35 28.53
C ASP A 3 25.00 -43.13 28.51
N GLU A 4 25.44 -41.87 28.33
CA GLU A 4 26.02 -41.23 27.12
C GLU A 4 25.25 -41.49 25.82
N PHE A 5 24.14 -40.76 25.61
CA PHE A 5 23.56 -40.57 24.27
C PHE A 5 24.01 -39.23 23.67
N ARG A 6 24.96 -39.37 22.73
CA ARG A 6 25.63 -38.34 21.94
C ARG A 6 24.76 -38.00 20.72
N ALA A 7 24.39 -36.72 20.55
CA ALA A 7 23.70 -36.23 19.36
C ALA A 7 24.65 -36.21 18.14
N PRO A 8 24.16 -36.48 16.90
CA PRO A 8 25.00 -36.48 15.71
C PRO A 8 25.31 -35.06 15.21
N LEU A 9 26.60 -34.80 15.00
CA LEU A 9 27.17 -33.63 14.34
C LEU A 9 26.76 -33.56 12.87
N ILE A 10 26.12 -32.47 12.47
CA ILE A 10 25.84 -32.12 11.06
C ILE A 10 27.06 -31.38 10.50
N PRO A 11 27.65 -31.80 9.37
CA PRO A 11 28.82 -31.11 8.79
C PRO A 11 28.43 -29.80 8.08
N ALA A 12 29.29 -28.79 8.22
CA ALA A 12 29.14 -27.46 7.62
C ALA A 12 29.24 -27.50 6.07
N PRO A 13 28.51 -26.63 5.35
CA PRO A 13 28.54 -26.61 3.90
C PRO A 13 29.83 -25.96 3.35
N HIS A 14 30.40 -26.63 2.35
CA HIS A 14 31.57 -26.25 1.59
C HIS A 14 31.44 -24.85 0.95
N GLN A 15 32.46 -24.02 1.12
CA GLN A 15 32.64 -22.76 0.40
C GLN A 15 32.87 -23.04 -1.10
N ILE A 16 31.95 -22.60 -1.96
CA ILE A 16 32.17 -22.52 -3.40
C ILE A 16 32.76 -21.14 -3.70
N ALA A 17 34.02 -21.12 -4.12
CA ALA A 17 34.72 -19.94 -4.58
C ALA A 17 34.10 -19.44 -5.90
N VAL A 18 33.59 -18.20 -5.90
CA VAL A 18 33.13 -17.51 -7.11
C VAL A 18 34.31 -16.76 -7.73
N ALA A 19 34.81 -17.25 -8.86
CA ALA A 19 35.79 -16.56 -9.68
C ALA A 19 35.17 -15.35 -10.38
N ARG A 20 35.74 -14.15 -10.16
CA ARG A 20 35.44 -12.92 -10.91
C ARG A 20 36.19 -12.93 -12.26
N PRO A 21 35.55 -12.66 -13.40
CA PRO A 21 36.27 -12.34 -14.63
C PRO A 21 36.68 -10.85 -14.67
N ALA A 22 37.90 -10.63 -15.15
CA ALA A 22 38.57 -9.34 -15.28
C ALA A 22 37.95 -8.42 -16.36
N LEU A 23 37.91 -7.12 -16.06
CA LEU A 23 37.63 -6.03 -17.00
C LEU A 23 38.78 -5.89 -18.02
N GLY A 24 38.51 -6.26 -19.27
CA GLY A 24 39.40 -6.00 -20.40
C GLY A 24 39.02 -4.71 -21.14
N ALA A 25 39.87 -3.69 -21.02
CA ALA A 25 39.78 -2.43 -21.75
C ALA A 25 39.93 -2.64 -23.28
N ARG A 26 39.08 -2.01 -24.09
CA ARG A 26 39.32 -1.85 -25.54
C ARG A 26 39.14 -0.40 -25.99
N LYS A 27 40.31 0.25 -26.09
CA LYS A 27 40.81 1.13 -27.17
C LYS A 27 39.77 1.90 -28.01
N ILE A 28 39.67 3.19 -27.73
CA ILE A 28 39.06 4.22 -28.57
C ILE A 28 40.00 4.46 -29.78
N ARG A 29 39.49 4.36 -31.00
CA ARG A 29 40.22 4.75 -32.22
C ARG A 29 39.52 5.94 -32.87
N ARG A 30 40.25 7.06 -32.84
CA ARG A 30 40.00 8.35 -33.49
C ARG A 30 40.05 8.20 -35.01
N LEU A 31 39.10 8.78 -35.73
CA LEU A 31 39.24 9.11 -37.15
C LEU A 31 38.69 10.52 -37.37
N GLU A 32 39.60 11.43 -37.68
CA GLU A 32 39.35 12.79 -38.18
C GLU A 32 39.26 12.74 -39.72
N GLY A 33 38.43 13.61 -40.30
CA GLY A 33 38.42 13.87 -41.75
C GLY A 33 37.10 14.45 -42.25
N GLY A 34 36.94 15.78 -42.20
CA GLY A 34 35.96 16.52 -43.02
C GLY A 34 36.37 16.59 -44.50
N PRO A 35 35.59 17.23 -45.39
CA PRO A 35 35.41 18.68 -45.30
C PRO A 35 34.00 19.21 -45.62
N GLU A 36 33.92 20.53 -45.49
CA GLU A 36 32.80 21.46 -45.50
C GLU A 36 32.02 21.57 -46.83
N SER A 37 30.72 21.84 -46.73
CA SER A 37 29.98 22.62 -47.72
C SER A 37 28.78 23.29 -47.03
N GLY A 38 28.76 24.62 -47.02
CA GLY A 38 27.78 25.42 -46.30
C GLY A 38 26.50 25.76 -47.08
N LEU A 39 25.84 26.78 -46.51
CA LEU A 39 24.74 27.62 -46.98
C LEU A 39 23.28 27.27 -46.59
N ARG A 40 22.77 28.22 -45.78
CA ARG A 40 21.49 28.94 -45.89
C ARG A 40 20.20 28.21 -45.47
N VAL A 41 19.74 28.58 -44.29
CA VAL A 41 18.32 28.61 -43.93
C VAL A 41 17.69 29.81 -44.63
N SER A 42 16.77 29.55 -45.55
CA SER A 42 15.94 30.55 -46.21
C SER A 42 14.49 30.37 -45.75
N GLU A 43 13.98 31.41 -45.10
CA GLU A 43 12.56 31.64 -44.82
C GLU A 43 11.76 31.65 -46.12
N CYS A 44 10.61 30.97 -46.12
CA CYS A 44 9.53 31.20 -47.08
C CYS A 44 8.22 31.19 -46.30
N GLY A 45 7.66 32.38 -46.09
CA GLY A 45 6.28 32.57 -45.68
C GLY A 45 5.35 32.52 -46.91
N TYR A 46 4.07 32.28 -46.64
CA TYR A 46 2.91 32.68 -47.45
C TYR A 46 1.63 32.57 -46.57
N PRO A 47 0.50 33.23 -46.92
CA PRO A 47 -0.12 34.20 -46.04
C PRO A 47 -1.58 33.91 -45.66
N GLY A 48 -2.01 34.58 -44.58
CA GLY A 48 -3.32 35.19 -44.34
C GLY A 48 -4.61 34.50 -44.77
N LEU A 49 -5.41 34.11 -43.78
CA LEU A 49 -6.86 34.35 -43.75
C LEU A 49 -7.29 34.68 -42.31
N GLY A 50 -8.12 35.71 -42.17
CA GLY A 50 -8.24 36.55 -40.98
C GLY A 50 -9.37 36.22 -39.99
N GLY A 51 -9.32 36.98 -38.88
CA GLY A 51 -10.46 37.50 -38.15
C GLY A 51 -11.14 36.56 -37.15
N ASN A 52 -10.82 36.67 -35.86
CA ASN A 52 -11.53 37.58 -34.97
C ASN A 52 -11.00 37.44 -33.53
N ALA A 53 -10.63 38.59 -32.96
CA ALA A 53 -10.31 38.75 -31.56
C ALA A 53 -11.60 38.75 -30.72
N ILE A 54 -11.63 38.00 -29.64
CA ILE A 54 -12.37 38.38 -28.45
C ILE A 54 -11.37 38.44 -27.30
N THR A 55 -11.09 39.67 -26.91
CA THR A 55 -10.34 40.11 -25.74
C THR A 55 -11.00 39.61 -24.45
N GLY A 56 -10.24 38.92 -23.62
CA GLY A 56 -10.62 38.56 -22.24
C GLY A 56 -9.39 38.61 -21.34
N VAL A 57 -9.03 39.82 -20.90
CA VAL A 57 -8.02 40.03 -19.87
C VAL A 57 -8.57 39.56 -18.53
N VAL A 58 -8.02 38.49 -17.96
CA VAL A 58 -8.12 38.22 -16.53
C VAL A 58 -6.70 38.07 -15.99
N ARG A 59 -6.20 39.16 -15.39
CA ARG A 59 -5.03 39.12 -14.50
C ARG A 59 -5.46 38.42 -13.21
N SER A 60 -5.06 37.17 -13.01
CA SER A 60 -5.13 36.55 -11.67
C SER A 60 -3.84 36.85 -10.90
N ARG A 61 -4.06 37.48 -9.75
CA ARG A 61 -3.11 37.94 -8.76
C ARG A 61 -2.51 36.73 -8.05
N LEU A 62 -1.20 36.50 -8.18
CA LEU A 62 -0.44 35.53 -7.40
C LEU A 62 -0.46 35.94 -5.92
N LEU A 63 -1.06 35.10 -5.07
CA LEU A 63 -0.86 35.12 -3.61
C LEU A 63 0.26 34.10 -3.27
N PRO A 64 1.19 34.44 -2.36
CA PRO A 64 2.29 33.56 -2.00
C PRO A 64 1.88 32.56 -0.91
N GLY A 65 2.32 31.30 -1.06
CA GLY A 65 2.37 30.33 0.04
C GLY A 65 1.36 29.19 -0.02
N GLN A 66 1.54 28.25 -0.93
CA GLN A 66 1.07 26.87 -0.78
C GLN A 66 2.08 25.92 -1.42
N ASN A 67 3.05 25.50 -0.61
CA ASN A 67 4.03 24.48 -0.97
C ASN A 67 3.39 23.12 -0.68
N ALA A 68 2.34 22.76 -1.42
CA ALA A 68 1.76 21.42 -1.34
C ALA A 68 2.66 20.46 -2.14
N TRP A 69 3.72 19.98 -1.50
CA TRP A 69 4.36 18.73 -1.91
C TRP A 69 3.37 17.60 -1.63
N SER A 70 2.49 17.34 -2.58
CA SER A 70 1.61 16.18 -2.60
C SER A 70 2.46 14.92 -2.67
N GLN A 71 2.69 14.29 -1.51
CA GLN A 71 3.19 12.92 -1.41
C GLN A 71 2.23 11.99 -2.17
N PRO A 72 2.72 10.97 -2.91
CA PRO A 72 1.85 9.97 -3.49
C PRO A 72 1.23 9.17 -2.34
N VAL A 73 -0.09 9.28 -2.17
CA VAL A 73 -0.88 8.41 -1.29
C VAL A 73 -0.60 6.97 -1.72
N SER A 74 0.18 6.24 -0.95
CA SER A 74 0.32 4.79 -1.10
C SER A 74 -0.98 4.16 -0.62
N VAL A 75 -2.00 4.20 -1.47
CA VAL A 75 -3.20 3.39 -1.30
C VAL A 75 -2.72 1.95 -1.30
N GLY A 76 -2.62 1.34 -0.12
CA GLY A 76 -2.39 -0.08 0.05
C GLY A 76 -3.46 -0.80 -0.73
N ALA A 77 -3.15 -1.21 -1.95
CA ALA A 77 -4.22 -1.64 -2.83
C ALA A 77 -4.85 -2.92 -2.27
N PRO A 78 -6.18 -3.06 -2.39
CA PRO A 78 -6.93 -4.10 -1.69
C PRO A 78 -6.33 -5.47 -1.98
N LYS A 79 -6.17 -6.30 -0.95
CA LYS A 79 -5.96 -7.73 -1.12
C LYS A 79 -7.19 -8.25 -1.85
N LEU A 80 -6.99 -8.80 -3.04
CA LEU A 80 -8.07 -9.33 -3.87
C LEU A 80 -8.78 -10.42 -3.07
N ASN A 81 -10.08 -10.25 -2.83
CA ASN A 81 -10.86 -11.31 -2.20
C ASN A 81 -10.97 -12.51 -3.18
N GLN A 82 -11.40 -13.68 -2.71
CA GLN A 82 -11.41 -14.88 -3.57
C GLN A 82 -12.37 -14.76 -4.77
N VAL A 83 -13.43 -13.96 -4.65
CA VAL A 83 -14.38 -13.64 -5.73
C VAL A 83 -13.72 -12.71 -6.77
N ASP A 84 -12.92 -11.76 -6.32
CA ASP A 84 -12.15 -10.85 -7.17
C ASP A 84 -11.06 -11.61 -7.94
N ILE A 85 -10.42 -12.60 -7.31
CA ILE A 85 -9.43 -13.46 -7.97
C ILE A 85 -10.09 -14.27 -9.10
N ALA A 86 -11.26 -14.86 -8.88
CA ALA A 86 -11.98 -15.59 -9.92
C ALA A 86 -12.36 -14.68 -11.09
N ARG A 87 -12.90 -13.49 -10.82
CA ARG A 87 -13.24 -12.49 -11.84
C ARG A 87 -12.01 -12.02 -12.62
N ILE A 88 -10.89 -11.80 -11.93
CA ILE A 88 -9.62 -11.42 -12.54
C ILE A 88 -9.08 -12.53 -13.44
N LYS A 89 -9.15 -13.80 -13.02
CA LYS A 89 -8.75 -14.93 -13.87
C LYS A 89 -9.56 -14.98 -15.15
N VAL A 90 -10.88 -14.77 -15.08
CA VAL A 90 -11.75 -14.71 -16.27
C VAL A 90 -11.33 -13.59 -17.22
N GLU A 91 -11.03 -12.39 -16.70
CA GLU A 91 -10.54 -11.27 -17.51
C GLU A 91 -9.24 -11.62 -18.25
N LEU A 92 -8.24 -12.11 -17.52
CA LEU A 92 -6.92 -12.48 -18.07
C LEU A 92 -7.03 -13.61 -19.09
N GLN A 93 -7.87 -14.62 -18.82
CA GLN A 93 -8.11 -15.73 -19.74
C GLN A 93 -8.84 -15.28 -21.01
N THR A 94 -9.80 -14.36 -20.88
CA THR A 94 -10.52 -13.80 -22.04
C THR A 94 -9.57 -13.02 -22.94
N TRP A 95 -8.76 -12.16 -22.36
CA TRP A 95 -7.74 -11.42 -23.11
C TRP A 95 -6.75 -12.37 -23.80
N LEU A 96 -6.31 -13.43 -23.12
CA LEU A 96 -5.38 -14.41 -23.69
C LEU A 96 -6.00 -15.17 -24.88
N LYS A 97 -7.27 -15.57 -24.79
CA LYS A 97 -8.00 -16.22 -25.90
C LYS A 97 -8.06 -15.32 -27.13
N LEU A 98 -8.33 -14.03 -26.95
CA LEU A 98 -8.35 -13.06 -28.05
C LEU A 98 -6.96 -12.90 -28.69
N ALA A 99 -5.91 -12.83 -27.87
CA ALA A 99 -4.55 -12.71 -28.34
C ALA A 99 -4.09 -13.97 -29.10
N ASP A 100 -4.37 -15.15 -28.57
CA ASP A 100 -4.03 -16.43 -29.22
C ASP A 100 -4.81 -16.59 -30.54
N ARG A 101 -6.10 -16.24 -30.56
CA ARG A 101 -6.91 -16.25 -31.79
C ARG A 101 -6.38 -15.29 -32.86
N LEU A 102 -5.94 -14.10 -32.46
CA LEU A 102 -5.31 -13.13 -33.36
C LEU A 102 -4.02 -13.69 -33.98
N GLU A 103 -3.20 -14.40 -33.20
CA GLU A 103 -2.00 -15.06 -33.70
C GLU A 103 -2.31 -16.16 -34.72
N GLU A 104 -3.33 -16.99 -34.45
CA GLU A 104 -3.75 -18.07 -35.35
C GLU A 104 -4.11 -17.55 -36.75
N ILE A 105 -4.86 -16.44 -36.82
CA ILE A 105 -5.37 -15.89 -38.08
C ILE A 105 -4.48 -14.79 -38.67
N ARG A 106 -3.34 -14.47 -38.02
CA ARG A 106 -2.47 -13.33 -38.35
C ARG A 106 -2.12 -13.27 -39.83
N TYR A 107 -1.73 -14.40 -40.40
CA TYR A 107 -1.27 -14.49 -41.80
C TYR A 107 -2.31 -15.07 -42.76
N SER A 108 -3.54 -15.30 -42.30
CA SER A 108 -4.62 -15.76 -43.16
C SER A 108 -4.92 -14.76 -44.28
N SER A 109 -5.07 -15.28 -45.50
CA SER A 109 -5.39 -14.52 -46.71
C SER A 109 -6.90 -14.45 -47.00
N TYR A 110 -7.73 -15.15 -46.23
CA TYR A 110 -9.19 -15.15 -46.41
C TYR A 110 -9.81 -13.80 -46.02
N THR A 111 -10.77 -13.31 -46.82
CA THR A 111 -11.47 -12.04 -46.56
C THR A 111 -12.20 -12.04 -45.21
N SER A 112 -12.81 -13.16 -44.83
CA SER A 112 -13.44 -13.36 -43.52
C SER A 112 -12.44 -13.18 -42.36
N ALA A 113 -11.20 -13.64 -42.54
CA ALA A 113 -10.15 -13.49 -41.54
C ALA A 113 -9.65 -12.05 -41.40
N ASN A 114 -9.78 -11.20 -42.43
CA ASN A 114 -9.44 -9.78 -42.31
C ASN A 114 -10.45 -9.03 -41.42
N ILE A 115 -11.74 -9.32 -41.57
CA ILE A 115 -12.82 -8.73 -40.75
C ILE A 115 -12.62 -9.17 -39.29
N GLU A 116 -12.47 -10.48 -39.06
CA GLU A 116 -12.23 -11.04 -37.73
C GLU A 116 -10.99 -10.44 -37.05
N ARG A 117 -9.91 -10.19 -37.82
CA ARG A 117 -8.69 -9.57 -37.28
C ARG A 117 -8.93 -8.15 -36.76
N ILE A 118 -9.74 -7.36 -37.47
CA ILE A 118 -10.08 -5.99 -37.07
C ILE A 118 -10.85 -6.03 -35.75
N ASP A 119 -11.85 -6.91 -35.64
CA ASP A 119 -12.69 -7.04 -34.46
C ASP A 119 -11.87 -7.49 -33.24
N LEU A 120 -11.01 -8.52 -33.41
CA LEU A 120 -10.12 -9.00 -32.35
C LEU A 120 -9.16 -7.92 -31.86
N VAL A 121 -8.59 -7.15 -32.78
CA VAL A 121 -7.69 -6.04 -32.43
C VAL A 121 -8.43 -4.99 -31.61
N ASN A 122 -9.64 -4.58 -32.03
CA ASN A 122 -10.43 -3.59 -31.31
C ASN A 122 -10.77 -4.06 -29.89
N GLU A 123 -11.25 -5.29 -29.73
CA GLU A 123 -11.57 -5.86 -28.42
C GLU A 123 -10.32 -5.95 -27.52
N LEU A 124 -9.16 -6.34 -28.06
CA LEU A 124 -7.90 -6.36 -27.31
C LEU A 124 -7.49 -4.98 -26.79
N PHE A 125 -7.73 -3.93 -27.58
CA PHE A 125 -7.46 -2.54 -27.20
C PHE A 125 -8.48 -2.01 -26.17
N ASP A 126 -9.76 -2.35 -26.30
CA ASP A 126 -10.80 -1.95 -25.35
C ASP A 126 -10.52 -2.54 -23.96
N ARG A 127 -10.02 -3.79 -23.91
CA ARG A 127 -9.63 -4.48 -22.68
C ARG A 127 -8.21 -4.18 -22.21
N HIS A 128 -7.42 -3.42 -22.98
CA HIS A 128 -5.98 -3.22 -22.71
C HIS A 128 -5.74 -2.56 -21.35
N ILE A 129 -6.46 -1.48 -21.04
CA ILE A 129 -6.21 -0.68 -19.84
C ILE A 129 -6.55 -1.47 -18.57
N SER A 130 -7.67 -2.20 -18.55
CA SER A 130 -8.08 -3.04 -17.42
C SER A 130 -7.09 -4.17 -17.20
N THR A 131 -6.77 -4.91 -18.26
CA THR A 131 -5.84 -6.06 -18.23
C THR A 131 -4.44 -5.63 -17.79
N LEU A 132 -3.92 -4.52 -18.33
CA LEU A 132 -2.60 -3.99 -17.98
C LEU A 132 -2.52 -3.57 -16.50
N LYS A 133 -3.57 -2.92 -15.97
CA LYS A 133 -3.65 -2.56 -14.55
C LYS A 133 -3.60 -3.80 -13.66
N ILE A 134 -4.34 -4.84 -14.03
CA ILE A 134 -4.35 -6.13 -13.32
C ILE A 134 -2.95 -6.76 -13.35
N VAL A 135 -2.33 -6.87 -14.53
CA VAL A 135 -1.00 -7.50 -14.69
C VAL A 135 0.06 -6.76 -13.87
N ARG A 136 0.12 -5.41 -13.94
CA ARG A 136 1.04 -4.58 -13.14
C ARG A 136 0.85 -4.79 -11.65
N ARG A 137 -0.40 -4.93 -11.22
CA ARG A 137 -0.76 -5.14 -9.82
C ARG A 137 -0.37 -6.54 -9.34
N VAL A 138 -0.70 -7.58 -10.10
CA VAL A 138 -0.44 -8.99 -9.76
C VAL A 138 1.05 -9.29 -9.74
N LEU A 139 1.80 -8.80 -10.73
CA LEU A 139 3.25 -8.99 -10.80
C LEU A 139 4.05 -7.97 -9.99
N ASN A 140 3.38 -7.06 -9.27
CA ASN A 140 3.97 -5.98 -8.47
C ASN A 140 5.05 -5.18 -9.22
N ASN A 141 4.79 -4.87 -10.50
CA ASN A 141 5.73 -4.14 -11.35
C ASN A 141 4.97 -3.05 -12.13
N PRO A 142 5.03 -1.78 -11.69
CA PRO A 142 4.32 -0.68 -12.35
C PRO A 142 4.93 -0.30 -13.71
N GLN A 143 6.17 -0.69 -13.98
CA GLN A 143 6.92 -0.34 -15.20
C GLN A 143 6.65 -1.29 -16.38
N ILE A 144 5.75 -2.27 -16.22
CA ILE A 144 5.38 -3.17 -17.33
C ILE A 144 4.82 -2.33 -18.49
N PRO A 145 5.39 -2.44 -19.71
CA PRO A 145 4.94 -1.69 -20.88
C PRO A 145 3.57 -2.16 -21.37
N ASN A 146 3.02 -1.49 -22.37
CA ASN A 146 1.74 -1.89 -22.95
C ASN A 146 1.79 -3.33 -23.49
N ILE A 147 0.81 -4.15 -23.06
CA ILE A 147 0.63 -5.56 -23.47
C ILE A 147 0.12 -5.72 -24.91
N VAL A 148 -0.52 -4.69 -25.47
CA VAL A 148 -0.81 -4.58 -26.91
C VAL A 148 -0.08 -3.36 -27.45
N LYS A 149 0.65 -3.51 -28.56
CA LYS A 149 1.26 -2.39 -29.30
C LYS A 149 0.78 -2.36 -30.74
N ARG A 150 0.42 -1.17 -31.23
CA ARG A 150 0.31 -0.87 -32.66
C ARG A 150 1.65 -0.33 -33.13
N GLU A 151 2.22 -0.92 -34.17
CA GLU A 151 3.27 -0.21 -34.92
C GLU A 151 2.69 1.09 -35.48
N TYR A 152 3.42 2.20 -35.34
CA TYR A 152 3.10 3.48 -35.96
C TYR A 152 3.38 3.42 -37.48
N SER A 153 2.71 2.53 -38.21
CA SER A 153 2.59 2.63 -39.65
C SER A 153 1.33 3.43 -39.98
N LYS A 154 1.37 4.29 -41.01
CA LYS A 154 0.24 5.12 -41.46
C LYS A 154 -0.97 4.29 -41.94
N ILE A 155 -0.82 2.98 -42.00
CA ILE A 155 -1.86 2.00 -42.34
C ILE A 155 -2.18 1.26 -41.05
N GLN A 156 -3.44 1.34 -40.59
CA GLN A 156 -3.97 0.55 -39.48
C GLN A 156 -4.05 -0.93 -39.89
N ASP A 157 -2.90 -1.57 -40.11
CA ASP A 157 -2.82 -2.97 -40.52
C ASP A 157 -2.94 -3.85 -39.27
N PRO A 158 -4.04 -4.59 -39.11
CA PRO A 158 -4.23 -5.43 -37.93
C PRO A 158 -3.23 -6.60 -37.89
N LYS A 159 -2.48 -6.88 -38.97
CA LYS A 159 -1.38 -7.87 -38.98
C LYS A 159 -0.14 -7.41 -38.21
N ARG A 160 0.01 -6.10 -37.98
CA ARG A 160 1.18 -5.47 -37.32
C ARG A 160 0.94 -5.14 -35.84
N VAL A 161 -0.08 -5.75 -35.23
CA VAL A 161 -0.34 -5.61 -33.80
C VAL A 161 0.49 -6.65 -33.03
N GLU A 162 1.34 -6.19 -32.11
CA GLU A 162 2.15 -7.05 -31.26
C GLU A 162 1.39 -7.39 -29.97
N THR A 163 1.13 -8.69 -29.75
CA THR A 163 0.46 -9.23 -28.55
C THR A 163 1.29 -10.28 -27.81
N ILE A 164 2.29 -10.90 -28.46
CA ILE A 164 3.11 -11.98 -27.88
C ILE A 164 3.80 -11.59 -26.54
N PRO A 165 4.47 -10.42 -26.43
CA PRO A 165 5.09 -10.02 -25.16
C PRO A 165 4.04 -9.81 -24.06
N GLY A 166 2.88 -9.26 -24.41
CA GLY A 166 1.74 -9.09 -23.51
C GLY A 166 1.15 -10.40 -23.04
N ALA A 167 0.93 -11.35 -23.96
CA ALA A 167 0.42 -12.68 -23.65
C ALA A 167 1.33 -13.43 -22.68
N THR A 168 2.65 -13.28 -22.81
CA THR A 168 3.62 -13.86 -21.87
C THR A 168 3.44 -13.29 -20.46
N LEU A 169 3.28 -11.97 -20.33
CA LEU A 169 3.04 -11.30 -19.04
C LEU A 169 1.69 -11.69 -18.43
N VAL A 170 0.66 -11.84 -19.25
CA VAL A 170 -0.68 -12.29 -18.82
C VAL A 170 -0.63 -13.73 -18.31
N ARG A 171 0.08 -14.64 -19.01
CA ARG A 171 0.30 -16.03 -18.54
C ARG A 171 1.08 -16.08 -17.23
N GLN A 172 2.11 -15.24 -17.07
CA GLN A 172 2.84 -15.13 -15.80
C GLN A 172 1.95 -14.65 -14.66
N ALA A 173 1.10 -13.64 -14.90
CA ALA A 173 0.15 -13.14 -13.92
C ALA A 173 -0.86 -14.24 -13.51
N LEU A 174 -1.41 -15.00 -14.47
CA LEU A 174 -2.28 -16.14 -14.19
C LEU A 174 -1.58 -17.19 -13.30
N GLY A 175 -0.36 -17.61 -13.67
CA GLY A 175 0.40 -18.58 -12.87
C GLY A 175 0.74 -18.08 -11.47
N SER A 176 0.92 -16.76 -11.29
CA SER A 176 1.08 -16.16 -9.95
C SER A 176 -0.20 -16.23 -9.11
N LEU A 177 -1.37 -16.08 -9.73
CA LEU A 177 -2.68 -16.20 -9.07
C LEU A 177 -3.06 -17.65 -8.76
N ASP A 178 -2.62 -18.61 -9.58
CA ASP A 178 -2.79 -20.04 -9.28
C ASP A 178 -1.90 -20.46 -8.11
N ARG A 179 -0.62 -20.07 -8.15
CA ARG A 179 0.33 -20.35 -7.05
C ARG A 179 -0.12 -19.76 -5.72
N SER A 180 -0.72 -18.57 -5.69
CA SER A 180 -1.22 -17.98 -4.44
C SER A 180 -2.45 -18.69 -3.89
N ALA A 181 -3.34 -19.18 -4.77
CA ALA A 181 -4.49 -20.01 -4.37
C ALA A 181 -4.05 -21.38 -3.84
N ASP A 182 -3.07 -22.00 -4.49
CA ASP A 182 -2.52 -23.30 -4.08
C ASP A 182 -1.70 -23.19 -2.79
N ILE A 183 -0.94 -22.11 -2.59
CA ILE A 183 -0.24 -21.83 -1.32
C ILE A 183 -1.25 -21.60 -0.18
N THR A 184 -2.34 -20.87 -0.42
CA THR A 184 -3.37 -20.65 0.61
C THR A 184 -4.05 -21.97 0.99
N LYS A 185 -4.26 -22.86 0.02
CA LYS A 185 -4.85 -24.19 0.23
C LYS A 185 -3.86 -25.19 0.85
N ALA A 186 -2.55 -25.07 0.57
CA ALA A 186 -1.52 -26.00 1.02
C ALA A 186 -0.82 -25.58 2.32
N LEU A 187 -0.79 -24.28 2.67
CA LEU A 187 0.00 -23.73 3.78
C LEU A 187 -0.81 -22.87 4.77
N GLY A 188 -2.13 -22.72 4.60
CA GLY A 188 -2.93 -21.72 5.32
C GLY A 188 -4.01 -22.24 6.27
N SER A 189 -4.36 -21.38 7.23
CA SER A 189 -5.59 -21.43 8.02
C SER A 189 -6.73 -20.71 7.28
N THR A 190 -7.97 -21.21 7.38
CA THR A 190 -9.17 -20.53 6.87
C THR A 190 -9.65 -19.38 7.76
N ALA A 191 -8.88 -19.01 8.78
CA ALA A 191 -9.20 -17.93 9.69
C ALA A 191 -9.20 -16.55 8.99
N PRO A 192 -10.03 -15.61 9.47
CA PRO A 192 -10.02 -14.24 8.96
C PRO A 192 -8.65 -13.59 9.19
N THR A 193 -8.22 -12.75 8.24
CA THR A 193 -6.96 -12.01 8.35
C THR A 193 -7.18 -10.62 8.94
N LEU A 194 -6.39 -10.26 9.95
CA LEU A 194 -6.33 -8.89 10.47
C LEU A 194 -5.28 -8.08 9.68
N SER A 195 -5.72 -7.04 8.99
CA SER A 195 -4.82 -6.15 8.24
C SER A 195 -4.37 -4.99 9.13
N ALA A 196 -3.05 -4.86 9.33
CA ALA A 196 -2.49 -3.86 10.25
C ALA A 196 -2.81 -2.41 9.84
N ASP A 197 -2.96 -2.13 8.55
CA ASP A 197 -3.38 -0.84 8.00
C ASP A 197 -4.85 -0.48 8.29
N LYS A 198 -5.62 -1.43 8.83
CA LYS A 198 -7.02 -1.23 9.28
C LYS A 198 -7.14 -1.07 10.79
N LEU A 199 -6.02 -1.09 11.52
CA LEU A 199 -6.00 -0.67 12.92
C LEU A 199 -6.30 0.82 13.03
N HIS A 200 -6.65 1.27 14.24
CA HIS A 200 -7.00 2.65 14.52
C HIS A 200 -5.89 3.61 14.08
N THR A 201 -6.25 4.76 13.50
CA THR A 201 -5.27 5.68 12.90
C THR A 201 -4.26 6.20 13.93
N SER A 202 -4.70 6.52 15.15
CA SER A 202 -3.79 6.95 16.25
C SER A 202 -2.82 5.85 16.70
N VAL A 203 -3.07 4.59 16.35
CA VAL A 203 -2.21 3.46 16.68
C VAL A 203 -1.32 3.10 15.49
N TRP A 204 -1.90 2.92 14.29
CA TRP A 204 -1.15 2.47 13.13
C TRP A 204 -0.25 3.54 12.53
N ALA A 205 -0.71 4.79 12.43
CA ALA A 205 0.08 5.86 11.83
C ALA A 205 1.46 6.03 12.50
N PRO A 206 1.58 6.14 13.84
CA PRO A 206 2.89 6.24 14.50
C PRO A 206 3.72 4.95 14.44
N ALA A 207 3.09 3.77 14.34
CA ALA A 207 3.75 2.47 14.30
C ALA A 207 4.33 2.12 12.92
N SER A 208 3.64 2.52 11.84
CA SER A 208 3.83 2.02 10.48
C SER A 208 5.27 2.07 9.96
N THR A 209 5.98 3.18 10.18
CA THR A 209 7.38 3.35 9.73
C THR A 209 8.35 2.39 10.44
N LEU A 210 8.21 2.25 11.76
CA LEU A 210 9.05 1.35 12.56
C LEU A 210 8.72 -0.11 12.25
N TRP A 211 7.43 -0.41 12.05
CA TRP A 211 6.97 -1.72 11.63
C TRP A 211 7.57 -2.15 10.30
N ALA A 212 7.56 -1.26 9.29
CA ALA A 212 8.16 -1.53 7.98
C ALA A 212 9.67 -1.79 8.06
N SER A 213 10.33 -1.22 9.07
CA SER A 213 11.77 -1.37 9.31
C SER A 213 12.10 -2.61 10.16
N GLY A 214 11.10 -3.36 10.64
CA GLY A 214 11.30 -4.57 11.44
C GLY A 214 11.47 -4.35 12.94
N HIS A 215 11.27 -3.12 13.43
CA HIS A 215 11.34 -2.75 14.84
C HIS A 215 9.93 -2.76 15.46
N HIS A 216 9.35 -3.93 15.63
CA HIS A 216 7.96 -4.10 16.04
C HIS A 216 7.75 -3.70 17.51
N GLY A 217 8.69 -4.04 18.41
CA GLY A 217 8.63 -3.60 19.81
C GLY A 217 8.58 -2.07 19.93
N MET A 218 9.48 -1.38 19.22
CA MET A 218 9.47 0.08 19.16
C MET A 218 8.21 0.64 18.48
N ALA A 219 7.68 -0.04 17.46
CA ALA A 219 6.43 0.35 16.81
C ALA A 219 5.25 0.33 17.80
N VAL A 220 5.14 -0.71 18.62
CA VAL A 220 4.11 -0.81 19.68
C VAL A 220 4.32 0.27 20.75
N GLN A 221 5.55 0.47 21.21
CA GLN A 221 5.86 1.49 22.20
C GLN A 221 5.45 2.88 21.69
N ARG A 222 5.80 3.21 20.45
CA ARG A 222 5.48 4.51 19.83
C ARG A 222 3.97 4.70 19.64
N ALA A 223 3.24 3.64 19.31
CA ALA A 223 1.79 3.67 19.24
C ALA A 223 1.15 3.92 20.62
N ALA A 224 1.63 3.24 21.67
CA ALA A 224 1.14 3.45 23.03
C ALA A 224 1.41 4.88 23.51
N THR A 225 2.61 5.42 23.25
CA THR A 225 2.94 6.82 23.57
C THR A 225 2.03 7.79 22.83
N ASN A 226 1.75 7.57 21.54
CA ASN A 226 0.83 8.42 20.80
C ASN A 226 -0.59 8.36 21.37
N LEU A 227 -1.06 7.17 21.76
CA LEU A 227 -2.37 7.01 22.38
C LEU A 227 -2.48 7.71 23.74
N SER A 228 -1.42 7.69 24.56
CA SER A 228 -1.38 8.49 25.79
C SER A 228 -1.51 9.98 25.47
N GLY A 229 -0.78 10.48 24.48
CA GLY A 229 -0.88 11.88 24.03
C GLY A 229 -2.28 12.24 23.54
N HIS A 230 -2.90 11.37 22.74
CA HIS A 230 -4.29 11.56 22.28
C HIS A 230 -5.27 11.72 23.43
N VAL A 231 -5.15 10.91 24.49
CA VAL A 231 -5.98 11.06 25.69
C VAL A 231 -5.69 12.38 26.41
N GLN A 232 -4.43 12.81 26.53
CA GLN A 232 -4.06 14.11 27.11
C GLN A 232 -4.70 15.27 26.35
N ASP A 233 -4.66 15.22 25.03
CA ASP A 233 -5.24 16.24 24.15
C ASP A 233 -6.77 16.32 24.36
N LEU A 234 -7.45 15.17 24.46
CA LEU A 234 -8.89 15.12 24.72
C LEU A 234 -9.27 15.72 26.07
N ILE A 235 -8.53 15.39 27.13
CA ILE A 235 -8.84 15.88 28.47
C ILE A 235 -8.24 17.27 28.75
N GLY A 236 -7.33 17.76 27.91
CA GLY A 236 -6.61 19.02 28.08
C GLY A 236 -5.67 19.04 29.28
N ARG A 237 -5.09 17.89 29.64
CA ARG A 237 -4.27 17.71 30.85
C ARG A 237 -2.99 16.92 30.54
N TYR A 238 -1.84 17.50 30.89
CA TYR A 238 -0.51 17.01 30.45
C TYR A 238 0.46 16.70 31.61
N ASP A 239 0.03 16.83 32.87
CA ASP A 239 0.85 16.52 34.06
C ASP A 239 0.95 15.01 34.36
N LEU A 240 0.10 14.19 33.74
CA LEU A 240 0.07 12.73 33.92
C LEU A 240 0.26 12.03 32.58
N ASN A 241 0.94 10.88 32.61
CA ASN A 241 1.17 10.04 31.43
C ASN A 241 0.73 8.59 31.69
N ASP A 242 0.55 7.84 30.59
CA ASP A 242 0.40 6.38 30.58
C ASP A 242 -0.64 5.87 31.59
N ALA A 243 -0.30 4.88 32.41
CA ALA A 243 -1.23 4.23 33.34
C ALA A 243 -1.83 5.21 34.37
N ALA A 244 -1.06 6.20 34.84
CA ALA A 244 -1.55 7.18 35.81
C ALA A 244 -2.58 8.12 35.17
N LEU A 245 -2.34 8.52 33.91
CA LEU A 245 -3.29 9.29 33.11
C LEU A 245 -4.59 8.50 32.91
N MET A 246 -4.50 7.24 32.49
CA MET A 246 -5.68 6.41 32.22
C MET A 246 -6.52 6.17 33.48
N GLN A 247 -5.85 5.90 34.61
CA GLN A 247 -6.50 5.71 35.90
C GLN A 247 -7.30 6.93 36.34
N GLU A 248 -6.77 8.12 36.07
CA GLU A 248 -7.40 9.40 36.40
C GLU A 248 -8.48 9.81 35.40
N ALA A 249 -8.22 9.67 34.10
CA ALA A 249 -9.16 10.03 33.03
C ALA A 249 -10.45 9.22 33.12
N PHE A 250 -10.35 7.90 33.36
CA PHE A 250 -11.49 7.00 33.46
C PHE A 250 -11.94 6.72 34.91
N SER A 251 -11.44 7.47 35.89
CA SER A 251 -11.87 7.31 37.30
C SER A 251 -13.35 7.60 37.46
N SER A 252 -14.07 6.80 38.25
CA SER A 252 -15.50 6.98 38.57
C SER A 252 -15.80 8.19 39.46
N ALA A 253 -14.78 8.84 40.02
CA ALA A 253 -14.93 10.06 40.80
C ALA A 253 -15.54 11.19 39.95
N PRO A 254 -16.33 12.10 40.57
CA PRO A 254 -16.88 13.25 39.87
C PRO A 254 -15.76 14.11 39.22
N PRO A 255 -16.05 14.75 38.07
CA PRO A 255 -15.12 15.67 37.45
C PRO A 255 -14.86 16.85 38.39
N LYS A 256 -13.64 17.39 38.35
CA LYS A 256 -13.26 18.58 39.13
C LYS A 256 -12.65 19.60 38.18
N GLN A 257 -12.62 20.87 38.59
CA GLN A 257 -11.87 21.91 37.90
C GLN A 257 -10.43 21.45 37.64
N SER A 258 -9.95 21.58 36.40
CA SER A 258 -8.65 21.07 35.91
C SER A 258 -8.45 19.54 35.88
N ARG A 259 -9.46 18.75 36.27
CA ARG A 259 -9.43 17.29 36.24
C ARG A 259 -10.72 16.76 35.60
N PRO A 260 -10.90 16.96 34.28
CA PRO A 260 -12.03 16.38 33.56
C PRO A 260 -11.92 14.85 33.51
N ARG A 261 -13.03 14.21 33.14
CA ARG A 261 -13.16 12.75 33.05
C ARG A 261 -13.66 12.35 31.68
N LEU A 262 -13.27 11.17 31.24
CA LEU A 262 -13.87 10.50 30.10
C LEU A 262 -14.93 9.52 30.60
N ARG A 263 -16.08 9.50 29.93
CA ARG A 263 -17.18 8.57 30.20
C ARG A 263 -17.69 7.93 28.92
N TRP A 264 -18.01 6.66 29.03
CA TRP A 264 -18.79 5.99 28.00
C TRP A 264 -20.16 6.67 27.86
N PRO A 265 -20.61 6.97 26.63
CA PRO A 265 -21.86 7.68 26.39
C PRO A 265 -23.08 6.85 26.82
N GLY A 266 -24.15 7.55 27.21
CA GLY A 266 -25.43 6.96 27.60
C GLY A 266 -25.82 7.23 29.05
N ASP A 267 -26.88 6.56 29.51
CA ASP A 267 -27.42 6.74 30.87
C ASP A 267 -26.44 6.18 31.93
N PRO A 268 -25.94 7.01 32.86
CA PRO A 268 -25.07 6.57 33.95
C PRO A 268 -25.67 5.49 34.86
N ALA A 269 -27.00 5.40 34.95
CA ALA A 269 -27.69 4.37 35.72
C ALA A 269 -27.75 3.02 35.00
N ALA A 270 -27.51 2.98 33.68
CA ALA A 270 -27.54 1.74 32.92
C ALA A 270 -26.34 0.83 33.27
N LEU A 271 -26.64 -0.44 33.57
CA LEU A 271 -25.62 -1.42 33.95
C LEU A 271 -24.51 -1.58 32.89
N THR A 272 -24.87 -1.52 31.61
CA THR A 272 -23.91 -1.60 30.50
C THR A 272 -22.94 -0.43 30.49
N VAL A 273 -23.42 0.79 30.73
CA VAL A 273 -22.57 2.01 30.76
C VAL A 273 -21.61 1.94 31.95
N LYS A 274 -22.09 1.50 33.12
CA LYS A 274 -21.23 1.30 34.30
C LYS A 274 -20.14 0.26 34.02
N ALA A 275 -20.52 -0.90 33.48
CA ALA A 275 -19.59 -1.97 33.15
C ALA A 275 -18.55 -1.54 32.10
N MET A 276 -18.96 -0.75 31.08
CA MET A 276 -18.04 -0.21 30.08
C MET A 276 -17.04 0.76 30.70
N ASN A 277 -17.48 1.68 31.56
CA ASN A 277 -16.57 2.62 32.23
C ASN A 277 -15.53 1.90 33.11
N ASP A 278 -15.98 0.93 33.92
CA ASP A 278 -15.10 0.12 34.77
C ASP A 278 -14.13 -0.73 33.91
N GLY A 279 -14.64 -1.33 32.83
CA GLY A 279 -13.87 -2.14 31.89
C GLY A 279 -12.81 -1.36 31.14
N ILE A 280 -13.17 -0.20 30.56
CA ILE A 280 -12.23 0.67 29.85
C ILE A 280 -11.11 1.15 30.80
N ARG A 281 -11.46 1.53 32.03
CA ARG A 281 -10.46 1.91 33.04
C ARG A 281 -9.46 0.78 33.32
N ALA A 282 -9.95 -0.42 33.61
CA ALA A 282 -9.08 -1.56 33.90
C ALA A 282 -8.24 -1.97 32.68
N PHE A 283 -8.85 -2.02 31.50
CA PHE A 283 -8.19 -2.39 30.26
C PHE A 283 -7.11 -1.38 29.84
N SER A 284 -7.40 -0.08 29.95
CA SER A 284 -6.44 0.98 29.61
C SER A 284 -5.22 0.94 30.54
N VAL A 285 -5.42 0.88 31.85
CA VAL A 285 -4.32 0.74 32.82
C VAL A 285 -3.50 -0.53 32.53
N GLY A 286 -4.17 -1.66 32.28
CA GLY A 286 -3.53 -2.91 31.92
C GLY A 286 -2.69 -2.81 30.64
N CYS A 287 -3.20 -2.16 29.59
CA CYS A 287 -2.45 -1.95 28.35
C CYS A 287 -1.14 -1.17 28.61
N PHE A 288 -1.20 -0.07 29.34
CA PHE A 288 0.02 0.71 29.60
C PHE A 288 1.00 -0.01 30.53
N GLN A 289 0.51 -0.75 31.53
CA GLN A 289 1.36 -1.49 32.45
C GLN A 289 1.97 -2.77 31.85
N ALA A 290 1.22 -3.52 31.03
CA ALA A 290 1.64 -4.83 30.53
C ALA A 290 2.18 -4.80 29.09
N ILE A 291 1.87 -3.77 28.30
CA ILE A 291 2.34 -3.64 26.91
C ILE A 291 3.43 -2.58 26.84
N ARG A 292 3.12 -1.33 27.21
CA ARG A 292 4.05 -0.20 27.03
C ARG A 292 5.26 -0.26 27.97
N ASN A 293 5.03 -0.56 29.25
CA ASN A 293 6.11 -0.51 30.25
C ASN A 293 7.21 -1.55 30.00
N PRO A 294 6.92 -2.84 29.71
CA PRO A 294 7.98 -3.80 29.39
C PRO A 294 8.83 -3.34 28.22
N LEU A 295 8.21 -2.85 27.14
CA LEU A 295 8.92 -2.35 25.94
C LEU A 295 9.79 -1.12 26.18
N THR A 296 9.58 -0.41 27.29
CA THR A 296 10.41 0.73 27.69
C THR A 296 11.62 0.31 28.51
N HIS A 297 11.57 -0.88 29.12
CA HIS A 297 12.62 -1.40 30.00
C HIS A 297 13.38 -2.59 29.41
N SER A 298 12.83 -3.26 28.40
CA SER A 298 13.46 -4.37 27.67
C SER A 298 14.15 -3.87 26.40
N VAL A 299 15.33 -4.41 26.10
CA VAL A 299 16.06 -4.15 24.84
C VAL A 299 15.75 -5.20 23.78
N ASP A 300 15.10 -6.30 24.16
CA ASP A 300 14.79 -7.42 23.27
C ASP A 300 13.64 -7.11 22.31
N GLU A 301 13.84 -7.47 21.04
CA GLU A 301 12.81 -7.34 20.01
C GLU A 301 11.74 -8.44 20.19
N ILE A 302 10.47 -8.04 20.13
CA ILE A 302 9.35 -8.97 20.29
C ILE A 302 8.98 -9.63 18.95
N PRO A 303 8.44 -10.86 18.98
CA PRO A 303 7.94 -11.51 17.78
C PRO A 303 6.85 -10.69 17.08
N LYS A 304 6.86 -10.68 15.75
CA LYS A 304 5.88 -9.97 14.89
C LYS A 304 4.42 -10.22 15.31
N GLN A 305 4.10 -11.47 15.59
CA GLN A 305 2.73 -11.87 15.96
C GLN A 305 2.31 -11.21 17.28
N VAL A 306 3.16 -11.27 18.31
CA VAL A 306 2.93 -10.65 19.62
C VAL A 306 2.77 -9.13 19.47
N ALA A 307 3.63 -8.50 18.66
CA ALA A 307 3.52 -7.07 18.40
C ALA A 307 2.19 -6.69 17.73
N LEU A 308 1.70 -7.50 16.78
CA LEU A 308 0.43 -7.25 16.12
C LEU A 308 -0.75 -7.40 17.09
N GLU A 309 -0.72 -8.38 17.98
CA GLU A 309 -1.72 -8.57 19.03
C GLU A 309 -1.77 -7.38 19.99
N GLN A 310 -0.60 -6.88 20.40
CA GLN A 310 -0.48 -5.70 21.25
C GLN A 310 -0.99 -4.42 20.55
N LEU A 311 -0.64 -4.20 19.28
CA LEU A 311 -1.20 -3.09 18.48
C LEU A 311 -2.73 -3.23 18.33
N SER A 312 -3.24 -4.45 18.23
CA SER A 312 -4.67 -4.71 18.13
C SER A 312 -5.39 -4.33 19.44
N ALA A 313 -4.83 -4.68 20.60
CA ALA A 313 -5.35 -4.27 21.90
C ALA A 313 -5.39 -2.74 22.05
N LEU A 314 -4.29 -2.06 21.71
CA LEU A 314 -4.22 -0.59 21.70
C LEU A 314 -5.23 0.01 20.72
N SER A 315 -5.45 -0.62 19.57
CA SER A 315 -6.42 -0.18 18.58
C SER A 315 -7.87 -0.33 19.05
N VAL A 316 -8.19 -1.33 19.88
CA VAL A 316 -9.51 -1.45 20.51
C VAL A 316 -9.70 -0.32 21.53
N LEU A 317 -8.70 -0.10 22.38
CA LEU A 317 -8.74 1.00 23.35
C LEU A 317 -8.94 2.36 22.68
N ALA A 318 -8.20 2.64 21.60
CA ALA A 318 -8.31 3.91 20.88
C ALA A 318 -9.73 4.16 20.33
N ARG A 319 -10.42 3.13 19.83
CA ARG A 319 -11.82 3.26 19.39
C ARG A 319 -12.74 3.60 20.56
N TRP A 320 -12.55 2.95 21.71
CA TRP A 320 -13.36 3.26 22.89
C TRP A 320 -13.11 4.65 23.45
N VAL A 321 -11.86 5.12 23.40
CA VAL A 321 -11.49 6.49 23.77
C VAL A 321 -12.22 7.51 22.89
N ASP A 322 -12.25 7.28 21.57
CA ASP A 322 -12.92 8.17 20.62
C ASP A 322 -14.45 8.20 20.79
N GLU A 323 -15.04 7.12 21.32
CA GLU A 323 -16.47 7.07 21.65
C GLU A 323 -16.82 7.75 22.98
N CYS A 324 -15.84 8.01 23.85
CA CYS A 324 -16.09 8.59 25.17
C CYS A 324 -16.35 10.10 25.13
N GLU A 325 -17.23 10.55 26.02
CA GLU A 325 -17.55 11.95 26.24
C GLU A 325 -16.69 12.55 27.35
N LYS A 326 -16.23 13.78 27.13
CA LYS A 326 -15.50 14.56 28.14
C LYS A 326 -16.51 15.22 29.08
N LEU A 327 -16.42 14.89 30.36
CA LEU A 327 -17.14 15.55 31.44
C LEU A 327 -16.23 16.53 32.19
N GLU A 328 -16.73 17.74 32.36
CA GLU A 328 -16.12 18.81 33.15
C GLU A 328 -17.01 19.14 34.35
N GLU A 329 -16.48 19.86 35.34
CA GLU A 329 -17.30 20.35 36.45
C GLU A 329 -18.31 21.37 35.90
N SER A 330 -19.62 21.12 36.07
CA SER A 330 -20.66 22.06 35.68
C SER A 330 -20.57 23.32 36.53
N ALA A 331 -20.52 24.49 35.87
CA ALA A 331 -20.43 25.79 36.54
C ALA A 331 -21.69 26.20 37.33
N ASP A 332 -22.72 25.35 37.39
CA ASP A 332 -24.07 25.66 37.92
C ASP A 332 -24.27 25.40 39.43
N GLU A 333 -23.22 25.01 40.19
CA GLU A 333 -23.30 24.87 41.65
C GLU A 333 -22.31 25.83 42.37
N ARG A 334 -22.49 27.14 42.18
CA ARG A 334 -21.90 28.17 43.06
C ARG A 334 -22.97 29.11 43.59
#